data_AF-A0A5C4W6W1-F1
#
_entry.id   AF-A0A5C4W6W1-F1
#
_cell.length_a   1.000
_cell.length_b   1.000
_cell.length_c   1.000
_cell.angle_alpha   90.00
_cell.angle_beta   90.00
_cell.angle_gamma   90.00
#
_symmetry.space_group_name_H-M   'P 1'
#
loop_
_entity.id
_entity.type
_entity.pdbx_description
1 polymer ?
#
loop_
_entity_poly.entity_id
_entity_poly.type
_entity_poly.pdbx_seq_one_letter_code
_entity_poly.pdbx_strand_id
1 'polypeptide(L)'
;MRLAARRTALVLVALVALLAPLLVSSPAEAGRRTRVVAVFSATQVALGTPVTVTGVVKDRGKRKRKVVLEQRIRGGWRTVSKGRTTRTGAFALPVDTSWLYTTRLRVRAPRAKGAGPDTSKATWVTVSPGYAPAGDPNAWSPITQGMRTRFNPCRSIRYQIRPGLYGAGFVSAVSAALADVTAATGLRFVDRGLTDLIPRNQGGPWPAKVDLILAATTVAESAATGSPLESTTGGRAGPHKTTWGRDPRGRVALVKSAHVWINSTPASPMTPNRLLQILKHEIAHAIGLGHTESPGQYMNTSTAAFASLPLRGWGAGDLTGLARQGLQGGCVRRLR
;
A
#
# COMPACT_ATOMS: atom_id res chain seq x y z
N MET A 1 -57.12 -11.74 -81.23
CA MET A 1 -56.57 -12.59 -82.31
C MET A 1 -55.67 -13.66 -81.68
N ARG A 2 -56.00 -14.94 -81.94
CA ARG A 2 -55.19 -16.19 -81.88
C ARG A 2 -54.53 -16.57 -80.53
N LEU A 3 -55.03 -17.57 -79.78
CA LEU A 3 -55.00 -19.05 -79.93
C LEU A 3 -53.67 -19.75 -79.56
N ALA A 4 -53.77 -20.58 -78.50
CA ALA A 4 -53.12 -21.89 -78.23
C ALA A 4 -51.59 -21.90 -77.94
N ALA A 5 -51.01 -22.80 -77.13
CA ALA A 5 -51.40 -24.15 -76.73
C ALA A 5 -50.67 -24.69 -75.47
N ARG A 6 -51.36 -25.57 -74.73
CA ARG A 6 -50.97 -26.84 -74.05
C ARG A 6 -49.54 -27.03 -73.51
N ARG A 7 -49.42 -27.55 -72.28
CA ARG A 7 -49.40 -29.01 -71.96
C ARG A 7 -49.31 -29.27 -70.44
N THR A 8 -50.10 -30.23 -70.00
CA THR A 8 -50.13 -30.90 -68.69
C THR A 8 -48.92 -31.81 -68.48
N ALA A 9 -48.42 -31.90 -67.24
CA ALA A 9 -47.73 -33.09 -66.72
C ALA A 9 -47.89 -33.17 -65.18
N LEU A 10 -48.49 -34.26 -64.71
CA LEU A 10 -48.44 -34.73 -63.32
C LEU A 10 -47.00 -35.06 -62.93
N VAL A 11 -46.57 -34.74 -61.70
CA VAL A 11 -45.53 -35.52 -61.00
C VAL A 11 -45.89 -35.71 -59.52
N LEU A 12 -45.65 -36.95 -59.10
CA LEU A 12 -45.88 -37.63 -57.84
C LEU A 12 -45.34 -36.94 -56.57
N VAL A 13 -46.05 -37.27 -55.48
CA VAL A 13 -45.69 -37.12 -54.06
C VAL A 13 -44.41 -37.89 -53.71
N ALA A 14 -43.53 -37.27 -52.90
CA ALA A 14 -42.63 -37.98 -51.99
C ALA A 14 -42.39 -37.13 -50.73
N LEU A 15 -43.06 -37.50 -49.63
CA LEU A 15 -42.87 -36.93 -48.31
C LEU A 15 -41.60 -37.56 -47.70
N VAL A 16 -40.48 -36.85 -47.71
CA VAL A 16 -39.24 -37.29 -47.03
C VAL A 16 -39.22 -36.67 -45.63
N ALA A 17 -39.50 -37.50 -44.61
CA ALA A 17 -39.25 -37.16 -43.23
C ALA A 17 -37.73 -37.16 -42.96
N LEU A 18 -37.13 -35.97 -42.92
CA LEU A 18 -35.75 -35.82 -42.45
C LEU A 18 -35.70 -35.98 -40.92
N LEU A 19 -35.23 -37.15 -40.48
CA LEU A 19 -34.69 -37.38 -39.16
C LEU A 19 -33.49 -36.45 -38.94
N ALA A 20 -33.70 -35.37 -38.19
CA ALA A 20 -32.60 -34.57 -37.66
C ALA A 20 -31.86 -35.41 -36.60
N PRO A 21 -30.54 -35.61 -36.70
CA PRO A 21 -29.78 -36.15 -35.60
C PRO A 21 -29.76 -35.11 -34.49
N LEU A 22 -30.41 -35.44 -33.37
CA LEU A 22 -30.15 -34.79 -32.09
C LEU A 22 -28.64 -34.91 -31.83
N LEU A 23 -27.90 -33.83 -32.07
CA LEU A 23 -26.56 -33.65 -31.55
C LEU A 23 -26.69 -33.61 -30.02
N VAL A 24 -26.68 -34.80 -29.41
CA VAL A 24 -26.42 -34.96 -28.00
C VAL A 24 -24.98 -34.50 -27.82
N SER A 25 -24.82 -33.23 -27.44
CA SER A 25 -23.56 -32.69 -26.98
C SER A 25 -22.98 -33.64 -25.94
N SER A 26 -21.86 -34.27 -26.27
CA SER A 26 -21.21 -35.27 -25.41
C SER A 26 -20.94 -34.66 -24.03
N PRO A 27 -21.07 -35.40 -22.91
CA PRO A 27 -20.85 -34.86 -21.56
C PRO A 27 -19.37 -34.52 -21.24
N ALA A 28 -18.49 -34.52 -22.24
CA ALA A 28 -17.04 -34.52 -22.07
C ALA A 28 -16.44 -33.18 -21.60
N GLU A 29 -17.25 -32.13 -21.42
CA GLU A 29 -16.80 -30.84 -20.87
C GLU A 29 -17.25 -30.59 -19.42
N ALA A 30 -17.96 -31.55 -18.81
CA ALA A 30 -18.37 -31.49 -17.41
C ALA A 30 -17.24 -31.84 -16.40
N GLY A 31 -15.97 -31.84 -16.83
CA GLY A 31 -14.82 -32.13 -15.98
C GLY A 31 -13.80 -31.01 -15.99
N ARG A 32 -13.53 -30.41 -14.80
CA ARG A 32 -12.32 -29.64 -14.38
C ARG A 32 -12.60 -28.39 -13.51
N ARG A 33 -13.82 -28.14 -13.03
CA ARG A 33 -14.09 -26.96 -12.20
C ARG A 33 -13.46 -27.08 -10.80
N THR A 34 -12.24 -26.54 -10.66
CA THR A 34 -11.67 -26.14 -9.37
C THR A 34 -12.62 -25.14 -8.73
N ARG A 35 -12.91 -25.30 -7.44
CA ARG A 35 -13.67 -24.31 -6.65
C ARG A 35 -12.93 -23.97 -5.37
N VAL A 36 -12.67 -22.69 -5.12
CA VAL A 36 -12.06 -22.18 -3.90
C VAL A 36 -13.15 -21.57 -3.01
N VAL A 37 -13.29 -22.12 -1.82
CA VAL A 37 -14.12 -21.52 -0.75
C VAL A 37 -13.17 -21.04 0.34
N ALA A 38 -13.40 -19.82 0.83
CA ALA A 38 -12.58 -19.20 1.85
C ALA A 38 -13.46 -18.47 2.87
N VAL A 39 -13.09 -18.56 4.15
CA VAL A 39 -13.74 -17.91 5.29
C VAL A 39 -12.66 -17.20 6.11
N PHE A 40 -12.94 -15.97 6.51
CA PHE A 40 -12.04 -15.17 7.34
C PHE A 40 -12.46 -15.31 8.80
N SER A 41 -11.50 -15.47 9.71
CA SER A 41 -11.77 -15.54 11.16
C SER A 41 -12.39 -14.25 11.70
N ALA A 42 -12.06 -13.11 11.09
CA ALA A 42 -12.68 -11.81 11.32
C ALA A 42 -12.54 -10.95 10.06
N THR A 43 -13.44 -9.97 9.90
CA THR A 43 -13.41 -9.02 8.77
C THR A 43 -13.23 -7.57 9.22
N GLN A 44 -13.32 -7.30 10.51
CA GLN A 44 -13.02 -6.00 11.10
C GLN A 44 -12.20 -6.27 12.36
N VAL A 45 -10.98 -5.74 12.42
CA VAL A 45 -10.06 -5.96 13.55
C VAL A 45 -9.23 -4.73 13.82
N ALA A 46 -8.68 -4.64 15.04
CA ALA A 46 -7.66 -3.66 15.35
C ALA A 46 -6.32 -4.05 14.70
N LEU A 47 -5.47 -3.04 14.51
CA LEU A 47 -4.08 -3.20 14.08
C LEU A 47 -3.36 -4.26 14.93
N GLY A 48 -2.71 -5.21 14.27
CA GLY A 48 -1.94 -6.29 14.90
C GLY A 48 -2.77 -7.47 15.41
N THR A 49 -4.10 -7.41 15.41
CA THR A 49 -4.94 -8.57 15.78
C THR A 49 -4.72 -9.70 14.77
N PRO A 50 -4.38 -10.93 15.21
CA PRO A 50 -4.20 -12.06 14.30
C PRO A 50 -5.48 -12.39 13.54
N VAL A 51 -5.39 -12.48 12.22
CA VAL A 51 -6.49 -12.91 11.35
C VAL A 51 -6.00 -14.01 10.44
N THR A 52 -6.80 -15.06 10.29
CA THR A 52 -6.53 -16.18 9.38
C THR A 52 -7.66 -16.30 8.39
N VAL A 53 -7.32 -16.56 7.12
CA VAL A 53 -8.28 -17.06 6.14
C VAL A 53 -8.10 -18.56 6.02
N THR A 54 -9.17 -19.31 6.25
CA THR A 54 -9.21 -20.76 6.10
C THR A 54 -10.13 -21.12 4.94
N GLY A 55 -10.01 -22.34 4.43
CA GLY A 55 -10.89 -22.76 3.36
C GLY A 55 -10.47 -24.06 2.70
N VAL A 56 -11.12 -24.37 1.58
CA VAL A 56 -10.90 -25.60 0.81
C VAL A 56 -10.83 -25.29 -0.68
N VAL A 57 -9.87 -25.90 -1.37
CA VAL A 57 -9.85 -26.01 -2.83
C VAL A 57 -10.46 -27.36 -3.21
N LYS A 58 -11.65 -27.34 -3.80
CA LYS A 58 -12.35 -28.52 -4.29
C LYS A 58 -11.89 -28.83 -5.72
N ASP A 59 -11.22 -29.96 -5.87
CA ASP A 59 -10.74 -30.52 -7.13
C ASP A 59 -11.11 -32.01 -7.22
N ARG A 60 -11.09 -32.58 -8.43
CA ARG A 60 -11.27 -34.03 -8.63
C ARG A 60 -10.10 -34.89 -8.12
N GLY A 61 -8.96 -34.30 -7.75
CA GLY A 61 -7.78 -35.03 -7.28
C GLY A 61 -7.39 -34.67 -5.85
N LYS A 62 -7.03 -35.67 -5.02
CA LYS A 62 -6.51 -35.51 -3.65
C LYS A 62 -5.04 -35.02 -3.64
N ARG A 63 -4.76 -33.88 -4.26
CA ARG A 63 -3.41 -33.32 -4.44
C ARG A 63 -3.27 -31.96 -3.76
N LYS A 64 -2.08 -31.68 -3.21
CA LYS A 64 -1.77 -30.37 -2.62
C LYS A 64 -1.74 -29.28 -3.71
N ARG A 65 -2.55 -28.24 -3.56
CA ARG A 65 -2.59 -27.06 -4.44
C ARG A 65 -1.81 -25.90 -3.83
N LYS A 66 -1.21 -25.06 -4.67
CA LYS A 66 -0.75 -23.73 -4.23
C LYS A 66 -1.99 -22.85 -4.04
N VAL A 67 -2.02 -22.10 -2.94
CA VAL A 67 -3.03 -21.06 -2.69
C VAL A 67 -2.33 -19.74 -2.40
N VAL A 68 -2.99 -18.65 -2.80
CA VAL A 68 -2.44 -17.30 -2.72
C VAL A 68 -3.51 -16.39 -2.14
N LEU A 69 -3.22 -15.72 -1.03
CA LEU A 69 -4.04 -14.62 -0.55
C LEU A 69 -3.68 -13.37 -1.35
N GLU A 70 -4.68 -12.78 -2.00
CA GLU A 70 -4.56 -11.55 -2.76
C GLU A 70 -5.33 -10.42 -2.08
N GLN A 71 -4.69 -9.27 -1.97
CA GLN A 71 -5.27 -8.03 -1.47
C GLN A 71 -5.48 -7.07 -2.65
N ARG A 72 -6.64 -6.41 -2.70
CA ARG A 72 -6.90 -5.37 -3.70
C ARG A 72 -6.23 -4.06 -3.27
N ILE A 73 -5.54 -3.40 -4.18
CA ILE A 73 -5.07 -2.02 -4.05
C ILE A 73 -5.51 -1.23 -5.29
N ARG A 74 -5.35 0.09 -5.27
CA ARG A 74 -5.44 0.87 -6.53
C ARG A 74 -4.41 0.30 -7.51
N GLY A 75 -4.87 -0.09 -8.70
CA GLY A 75 -4.02 -0.67 -9.74
C GLY A 75 -4.04 -2.20 -9.84
N GLY A 76 -4.65 -2.94 -8.90
CA GLY A 76 -4.82 -4.39 -9.09
C GLY A 76 -4.92 -5.24 -7.84
N TRP A 77 -4.97 -6.55 -8.06
CA TRP A 77 -4.80 -7.56 -7.01
C TRP A 77 -3.30 -7.83 -6.81
N ARG A 78 -2.86 -7.87 -5.55
CA ARG A 78 -1.47 -8.16 -5.17
C ARG A 78 -1.43 -9.36 -4.26
N THR A 79 -0.47 -10.25 -4.47
CA THR A 79 -0.18 -11.33 -3.52
C THR A 79 0.37 -10.78 -2.21
N VAL A 80 -0.25 -11.14 -1.09
CA VAL A 80 0.19 -10.76 0.27
C VAL A 80 0.60 -11.96 1.12
N SER A 81 0.04 -13.14 0.85
CA SER A 81 0.46 -14.39 1.49
C SER A 81 0.32 -15.56 0.52
N LYS A 82 1.09 -16.64 0.75
CA LYS A 82 1.11 -17.85 -0.07
C LYS A 82 1.18 -19.06 0.85
N GLY A 83 0.59 -20.16 0.41
CA GLY A 83 0.70 -21.44 1.09
C GLY A 83 0.32 -22.59 0.19
N ARG A 84 0.11 -23.75 0.81
CA ARG A 84 -0.35 -24.95 0.11
C ARG A 84 -1.51 -25.58 0.85
N THR A 85 -2.40 -26.22 0.11
CA THR A 85 -3.44 -27.03 0.71
C THR A 85 -2.87 -28.35 1.24
N THR A 86 -3.63 -29.00 2.13
CA THR A 86 -3.49 -30.43 2.42
C THR A 86 -3.88 -31.27 1.20
N ARG A 87 -3.73 -32.60 1.29
CA ARG A 87 -4.21 -33.53 0.24
C ARG A 87 -5.73 -33.50 0.06
N THR A 88 -6.47 -33.10 1.09
CA THR A 88 -7.94 -32.92 1.05
C THR A 88 -8.37 -31.55 0.56
N GLY A 89 -7.42 -30.67 0.20
CA GLY A 89 -7.70 -29.34 -0.33
C GLY A 89 -7.85 -28.24 0.73
N ALA A 90 -7.80 -28.57 2.02
CA ALA A 90 -7.90 -27.59 3.11
C ALA A 90 -6.66 -26.68 3.18
N PHE A 91 -6.83 -25.40 3.53
CA PHE A 91 -5.73 -24.46 3.75
C PHE A 91 -6.03 -23.49 4.90
N ALA A 92 -4.97 -22.87 5.41
CA ALA A 92 -4.99 -21.71 6.27
C ALA A 92 -3.88 -20.74 5.82
N LEU A 93 -4.18 -19.45 5.72
CA LEU A 93 -3.20 -18.41 5.39
C LEU A 93 -3.34 -17.24 6.38
N PRO A 94 -2.24 -16.69 6.89
CA PRO A 94 -2.30 -15.47 7.69
C PRO A 94 -2.73 -14.28 6.82
N VAL A 95 -3.55 -13.41 7.39
CA VAL A 95 -3.86 -12.10 6.85
C VAL A 95 -2.95 -11.09 7.54
N ASP A 96 -2.25 -10.28 6.75
CA ASP A 96 -1.39 -9.23 7.28
C ASP A 96 -2.25 -8.12 7.89
N THR A 97 -2.18 -7.98 9.22
CA THR A 97 -2.87 -6.93 9.98
C THR A 97 -1.89 -5.94 10.60
N SER A 98 -0.63 -5.92 10.14
CA SER A 98 0.43 -5.04 10.66
C SER A 98 0.32 -3.58 10.20
N TRP A 99 -0.66 -3.26 9.34
CA TRP A 99 -0.91 -1.92 8.85
C TRP A 99 -2.40 -1.70 8.55
N LEU A 100 -2.81 -0.44 8.54
CA LEU A 100 -4.18 0.02 8.41
C LEU A 100 -4.67 -0.03 6.97
N TYR A 101 -5.82 -0.67 6.76
CA TYR A 101 -6.49 -0.66 5.45
C TYR A 101 -7.94 -1.06 5.57
N THR A 102 -8.73 -0.62 4.59
CA THR A 102 -10.03 -1.21 4.24
C THR A 102 -9.98 -1.64 2.79
N THR A 103 -10.02 -2.95 2.52
CA THR A 103 -9.96 -3.46 1.15
C THR A 103 -10.57 -4.84 0.99
N ARG A 104 -10.70 -5.28 -0.27
CA ARG A 104 -11.10 -6.64 -0.60
C ARG A 104 -9.90 -7.58 -0.57
N LEU A 105 -10.07 -8.74 0.07
CA LEU A 105 -9.15 -9.87 0.03
C LEU A 105 -9.86 -11.07 -0.62
N ARG A 106 -9.07 -11.92 -1.30
CA ARG A 106 -9.56 -13.20 -1.86
C ARG A 106 -8.45 -14.24 -1.86
N VAL A 107 -8.82 -15.50 -1.86
CA VAL A 107 -7.88 -16.61 -2.06
C VAL A 107 -7.95 -17.06 -3.51
N ARG A 108 -6.79 -17.18 -4.17
CA ARG A 108 -6.65 -17.72 -5.51
C ARG A 108 -5.93 -19.07 -5.48
N ALA A 109 -6.49 -20.06 -6.15
CA ALA A 109 -5.78 -21.27 -6.56
C ALA A 109 -5.30 -21.08 -8.01
N PRO A 110 -3.99 -20.96 -8.28
CA PRO A 110 -3.47 -20.88 -9.65
C PRO A 110 -3.67 -22.20 -10.41
N ARG A 111 -3.65 -22.14 -11.75
CA ARG A 111 -3.70 -23.33 -12.62
C ARG A 111 -2.58 -24.31 -12.24
N ALA A 112 -2.90 -25.61 -12.26
CA ALA A 112 -1.95 -26.70 -12.02
C ALA A 112 -2.21 -27.86 -13.00
N LYS A 113 -1.29 -28.84 -13.07
CA LYS A 113 -1.46 -30.01 -13.95
C LYS A 113 -2.75 -30.76 -13.59
N GLY A 114 -3.70 -30.78 -14.53
CA GLY A 114 -5.00 -31.44 -14.37
C GLY A 114 -6.05 -30.66 -13.56
N ALA A 115 -5.79 -29.40 -13.17
CA ALA A 115 -6.75 -28.59 -12.42
C ALA A 115 -6.73 -27.10 -12.84
N GLY A 116 -7.92 -26.53 -13.04
CA GLY A 116 -8.09 -25.14 -13.45
C GLY A 116 -7.70 -24.13 -12.36
N PRO A 117 -7.55 -22.83 -12.73
CA PRO A 117 -7.49 -21.77 -11.73
C PRO A 117 -8.89 -21.47 -11.19
N ASP A 118 -8.97 -20.97 -9.95
CA ASP A 118 -10.20 -20.38 -9.42
C ASP A 118 -9.89 -19.37 -8.29
N THR A 119 -10.86 -18.53 -7.94
CA THR A 119 -10.77 -17.55 -6.85
C THR A 119 -12.00 -17.62 -5.95
N SER A 120 -11.78 -17.50 -4.64
CA SER A 120 -12.88 -17.32 -3.69
C SER A 120 -13.65 -16.02 -3.96
N LYS A 121 -14.86 -15.90 -3.39
CA LYS A 121 -15.53 -14.60 -3.23
C LYS A 121 -14.55 -13.62 -2.58
N ALA A 122 -14.55 -12.39 -3.09
CA ALA A 122 -13.79 -11.29 -2.51
C ALA A 122 -14.54 -10.75 -1.29
N THR A 123 -13.86 -10.67 -0.15
CA THR A 123 -14.42 -10.24 1.14
C THR A 123 -13.76 -8.94 1.56
N TRP A 124 -14.56 -7.97 2.01
CA TRP A 124 -14.04 -6.75 2.61
C TRP A 124 -13.44 -7.07 3.98
N VAL A 125 -12.24 -6.56 4.22
CA VAL A 125 -11.57 -6.60 5.51
C VAL A 125 -11.06 -5.21 5.85
N THR A 126 -11.27 -4.83 7.10
CA THR A 126 -10.82 -3.58 7.69
C THR A 126 -9.88 -3.87 8.85
N VAL A 127 -8.70 -3.24 8.82
CA VAL A 127 -7.76 -3.15 9.93
C VAL A 127 -7.77 -1.69 10.37
N SER A 128 -8.36 -1.44 11.53
CA SER A 128 -8.55 -0.11 12.11
C SER A 128 -7.49 0.18 13.17
N PRO A 129 -7.21 1.46 13.48
CA PRO A 129 -6.42 1.80 14.65
C PRO A 129 -7.06 1.25 15.92
N GLY A 130 -6.24 0.88 16.92
CA GLY A 130 -6.72 0.47 18.25
C GLY A 130 -7.19 1.62 19.14
N TYR A 131 -7.36 2.82 18.57
CA TYR A 131 -7.78 4.06 19.24
C TYR A 131 -8.69 4.84 18.30
N ALA A 132 -9.47 5.78 18.84
CA ALA A 132 -10.26 6.71 18.03
C ALA A 132 -9.36 7.89 17.57
N PRO A 133 -9.08 8.05 16.26
CA PRO A 133 -8.25 9.16 15.79
C PRO A 133 -8.96 10.50 16.01
N ALA A 134 -8.23 11.48 16.56
CA ALA A 134 -8.76 12.82 16.84
C ALA A 134 -8.72 13.75 15.62
N GLY A 135 -9.54 14.81 15.66
CA GLY A 135 -9.58 15.87 14.66
C GLY A 135 -10.34 15.50 13.37
N ASP A 136 -10.33 16.42 12.40
CA ASP A 136 -11.07 16.28 11.15
C ASP A 136 -10.33 15.36 10.14
N PRO A 137 -10.95 14.28 9.61
CA PRO A 137 -10.35 13.44 8.58
C PRO A 137 -10.02 14.19 7.27
N ASN A 138 -10.62 15.35 7.01
CA ASN A 138 -10.31 16.18 5.86
C ASN A 138 -9.15 17.14 6.08
N ALA A 139 -8.66 17.27 7.32
CA ALA A 139 -7.56 18.15 7.69
C ALA A 139 -6.18 17.60 7.29
N TRP A 140 -5.96 17.43 5.99
CA TRP A 140 -4.67 17.03 5.44
C TRP A 140 -4.46 17.69 4.08
N SER A 141 -3.19 17.92 3.74
CA SER A 141 -2.78 18.50 2.46
C SER A 141 -1.60 17.73 1.87
N PRO A 142 -1.35 17.78 0.54
CA PRO A 142 -0.09 17.34 -0.02
C PRO A 142 1.04 18.33 0.30
N ILE A 143 2.27 17.85 0.45
CA ILE A 143 3.43 18.72 0.74
C ILE A 143 3.66 19.81 -0.32
N THR A 144 3.29 19.53 -1.56
CA THR A 144 3.33 20.49 -2.66
C THR A 144 1.91 20.72 -3.14
N GLN A 145 1.37 21.92 -2.91
CA GLN A 145 0.02 22.26 -3.37
C GLN A 145 -0.10 22.06 -4.89
N GLY A 146 -1.25 21.51 -5.32
CA GLY A 146 -1.49 21.19 -6.73
C GLY A 146 -0.69 20.01 -7.29
N MET A 147 0.28 19.46 -6.55
CA MET A 147 1.14 18.38 -7.03
C MET A 147 1.13 17.17 -6.10
N ARG A 148 0.82 16.01 -6.68
CA ARG A 148 0.91 14.74 -5.96
C ARG A 148 2.37 14.32 -5.92
N THR A 149 2.96 14.31 -4.72
CA THR A 149 4.36 13.92 -4.49
C THR A 149 4.42 12.78 -3.49
N ARG A 150 5.03 11.65 -3.87
CA ARG A 150 5.14 10.46 -2.99
C ARG A 150 6.17 9.44 -3.45
N PHE A 151 6.59 8.59 -2.52
CA PHE A 151 7.31 7.35 -2.84
C PHE A 151 6.41 6.33 -3.58
N ASN A 152 7.06 5.37 -4.25
CA ASN A 152 6.37 4.19 -4.75
C ASN A 152 6.14 3.19 -3.59
N PRO A 153 4.90 3.00 -3.10
CA PRO A 153 4.66 2.18 -1.92
C PRO A 153 4.89 0.68 -2.14
N CYS A 154 5.03 0.27 -3.40
CA CYS A 154 5.30 -1.12 -3.76
C CYS A 154 6.79 -1.47 -3.64
N ARG A 155 7.68 -0.48 -3.46
CA ARG A 155 9.11 -0.65 -3.22
C ARG A 155 9.42 -0.33 -1.76
N SER A 156 10.44 -0.99 -1.21
CA SER A 156 10.95 -0.60 0.10
C SER A 156 11.76 0.69 -0.02
N ILE A 157 11.67 1.54 1.00
CA ILE A 157 12.42 2.79 1.17
C ILE A 157 13.65 2.45 2.03
N ARG A 158 14.84 2.53 1.44
CA ARG A 158 16.10 2.26 2.15
C ARG A 158 16.56 3.52 2.86
N TYR A 159 16.85 3.45 4.15
CA TYR A 159 17.20 4.64 4.92
C TYR A 159 18.52 4.50 5.68
N GLN A 160 19.16 5.63 5.96
CA GLN A 160 20.31 5.74 6.87
C GLN A 160 20.02 6.78 7.94
N ILE A 161 20.71 6.65 9.07
CA ILE A 161 20.55 7.54 10.22
C ILE A 161 21.88 8.21 10.54
N ARG A 162 21.88 9.55 10.65
CA ARG A 162 22.93 10.30 11.33
C ARG A 162 22.43 10.69 12.73
N PRO A 163 22.95 10.07 13.81
CA PRO A 163 22.39 10.24 15.14
C PRO A 163 22.72 11.58 15.81
N GLY A 164 23.75 12.30 15.35
CA GLY A 164 24.16 13.59 15.91
C GLY A 164 24.37 13.54 17.42
N LEU A 165 24.10 14.65 18.11
CA LEU A 165 24.24 14.75 19.57
C LEU A 165 23.24 13.88 20.36
N TYR A 166 22.18 13.39 19.72
CA TYR A 166 21.18 12.53 20.38
C TYR A 166 21.60 11.06 20.46
N GLY A 167 22.64 10.64 19.73
CA GLY A 167 23.19 9.28 19.82
C GLY A 167 22.15 8.18 19.60
N ALA A 168 22.23 7.12 20.42
CA ALA A 168 21.34 5.96 20.34
C ALA A 168 19.85 6.31 20.58
N GLY A 169 19.56 7.39 21.33
CA GLY A 169 18.20 7.86 21.55
C GLY A 169 17.51 8.26 20.23
N PHE A 170 18.27 8.86 19.30
CA PHE A 170 17.76 9.21 17.97
C PHE A 170 17.42 7.97 17.14
N VAL A 171 18.30 6.97 17.16
CA VAL A 171 18.12 5.72 16.39
C VAL A 171 16.83 5.01 16.83
N SER A 172 16.61 4.91 18.14
CA SER A 172 15.40 4.33 18.71
C SER A 172 14.14 5.13 18.34
N ALA A 173 14.20 6.46 18.40
CA ALA A 173 13.07 7.32 18.06
C ALA A 173 12.72 7.25 16.56
N VAL A 174 13.73 7.20 15.68
CA VAL A 174 13.53 6.99 14.23
C VAL A 174 12.86 5.66 13.94
N SER A 175 13.33 4.57 14.56
CA SER A 175 12.74 3.24 14.41
C SER A 175 11.26 3.22 14.82
N ALA A 176 10.94 3.85 15.97
CA ALA A 176 9.57 3.97 16.45
C ALA A 176 8.68 4.80 15.50
N ALA A 177 9.16 5.94 15.01
CA ALA A 177 8.42 6.78 14.08
C ALA A 177 8.17 6.08 12.73
N LEU A 178 9.17 5.38 12.20
CA LEU A 178 9.03 4.59 10.96
C LEU A 178 8.09 3.39 11.13
N ALA A 179 8.01 2.80 12.32
CA ALA A 179 7.02 1.78 12.63
C ALA A 179 5.59 2.35 12.62
N ASP A 180 5.36 3.51 13.22
CA ASP A 180 4.06 4.22 13.19
C ASP A 180 3.63 4.57 11.75
N VAL A 181 4.58 5.00 10.92
CA VAL A 181 4.33 5.25 9.49
C VAL A 181 4.05 3.96 8.73
N THR A 182 4.80 2.88 8.99
CA THR A 182 4.58 1.56 8.38
C THR A 182 3.16 1.10 8.68
N ALA A 183 2.74 1.19 9.95
CA ALA A 183 1.39 0.87 10.38
C ALA A 183 0.33 1.72 9.66
N ALA A 184 0.54 3.02 9.47
CA ALA A 184 -0.45 3.88 8.81
C ALA A 184 -0.52 3.73 7.28
N THR A 185 0.55 3.25 6.63
CA THR A 185 0.70 3.37 5.18
C THR A 185 0.92 2.04 4.45
N GLY A 186 1.39 1.00 5.12
CA GLY A 186 1.92 -0.22 4.50
C GLY A 186 3.21 -0.01 3.70
N LEU A 187 3.88 1.15 3.84
CA LEU A 187 5.24 1.38 3.35
C LEU A 187 6.21 0.45 4.08
N ARG A 188 7.33 0.11 3.43
CA ARG A 188 8.36 -0.74 4.03
C ARG A 188 9.66 0.02 4.09
N PHE A 189 10.24 0.14 5.26
CA PHE A 189 11.54 0.77 5.47
C PHE A 189 12.61 -0.30 5.66
N VAL A 190 13.79 -0.08 5.10
CA VAL A 190 14.93 -0.99 5.23
C VAL A 190 16.11 -0.18 5.74
N ASP A 191 16.54 -0.48 6.96
CA ASP A 191 17.72 0.14 7.57
C ASP A 191 18.98 -0.23 6.78
N ARG A 192 19.83 0.76 6.54
CA ARG A 192 21.13 0.64 5.86
C ARG A 192 22.28 1.11 6.76
N GLY A 193 22.03 1.22 8.06
CA GLY A 193 23.00 1.58 9.08
C GLY A 193 23.14 3.09 9.27
N LEU A 194 24.18 3.43 10.03
CA LEU A 194 24.52 4.81 10.34
C LEU A 194 25.22 5.50 9.15
N THR A 195 25.20 6.83 9.15
CA THR A 195 25.94 7.67 8.23
C THR A 195 26.38 8.95 8.92
N ASP A 196 27.47 9.55 8.45
CA ASP A 196 27.90 10.90 8.86
C ASP A 196 27.35 11.99 7.94
N LEU A 197 26.67 11.59 6.85
CA LEU A 197 26.16 12.51 5.84
C LEU A 197 25.02 13.37 6.40
N ILE A 198 25.21 14.68 6.31
CA ILE A 198 24.13 15.66 6.42
C ILE A 198 23.65 15.94 4.99
N PRO A 199 22.41 15.55 4.63
CA PRO A 199 21.90 15.82 3.29
C PRO A 199 21.78 17.34 3.09
N ARG A 200 21.98 17.81 1.86
CA ARG A 200 21.73 19.21 1.47
C ARG A 200 20.32 19.33 0.90
N ASN A 201 19.78 20.55 0.91
CA ASN A 201 18.48 20.88 0.34
C ASN A 201 18.48 20.69 -1.18
N GLN A 202 19.57 21.13 -1.83
CA GLN A 202 19.78 20.97 -3.27
C GLN A 202 21.22 20.54 -3.55
N GLY A 203 21.37 19.61 -4.50
CA GLY A 203 22.66 19.07 -4.89
C GLY A 203 23.36 18.30 -3.76
N GLY A 204 24.67 18.10 -3.92
CA GLY A 204 25.49 17.35 -2.95
C GLY A 204 25.47 15.83 -3.16
N PRO A 205 26.40 15.12 -2.49
CA PRO A 205 26.52 13.68 -2.61
C PRO A 205 25.30 13.00 -1.98
N TRP A 206 24.77 11.99 -2.67
CA TRP A 206 23.74 11.11 -2.14
C TRP A 206 24.20 9.66 -2.24
N PRO A 207 24.17 8.86 -1.15
CA PRO A 207 24.67 7.49 -1.18
C PRO A 207 23.88 6.64 -2.18
N ALA A 208 24.60 5.83 -2.95
CA ALA A 208 23.96 4.88 -3.84
C ALA A 208 23.04 3.95 -3.03
N LYS A 209 21.85 3.66 -3.57
CA LYS A 209 20.89 2.73 -2.96
C LYS A 209 20.31 3.18 -1.60
N VAL A 210 20.37 4.47 -1.27
CA VAL A 210 19.63 5.09 -0.16
C VAL A 210 18.52 5.97 -0.71
N ASP A 211 17.34 5.92 -0.10
CA ASP A 211 16.14 6.66 -0.53
C ASP A 211 15.69 7.69 0.53
N LEU A 212 16.13 7.56 1.79
CA LEU A 212 15.81 8.48 2.89
C LEU A 212 17.02 8.63 3.82
N ILE A 213 17.36 9.87 4.21
CA ILE A 213 18.35 10.12 5.28
C ILE A 213 17.66 10.86 6.40
N LEU A 214 17.79 10.36 7.62
CA LEU A 214 17.32 11.03 8.84
C LEU A 214 18.53 11.47 9.65
N ALA A 215 18.71 12.77 9.81
CA ALA A 215 19.89 13.35 10.42
C ALA A 215 19.50 14.26 11.59
N ALA A 216 20.00 13.96 12.78
CA ALA A 216 20.12 14.95 13.83
C ALA A 216 21.33 15.85 13.50
N THR A 217 21.13 17.16 13.55
CA THR A 217 22.12 18.16 13.17
C THR A 217 22.05 19.34 14.13
N THR A 218 23.19 19.92 14.47
CA THR A 218 23.22 21.22 15.16
C THR A 218 22.79 22.33 14.21
N VAL A 219 22.43 23.50 14.76
CA VAL A 219 22.17 24.71 13.95
C VAL A 219 23.39 25.06 13.08
N ALA A 220 24.59 25.00 13.65
CA ALA A 220 25.84 25.28 12.93
C ALA A 220 26.10 24.28 11.80
N GLU A 221 25.92 22.99 12.05
CA GLU A 221 26.05 21.93 11.04
C GLU A 221 25.05 22.11 9.89
N SER A 222 23.84 22.59 10.21
CA SER A 222 22.79 22.82 9.22
C SER A 222 23.04 24.05 8.33
N ALA A 223 23.95 24.96 8.69
CA ALA A 223 24.24 26.17 7.94
C ALA A 223 24.64 25.89 6.48
N ALA A 224 25.37 24.80 6.25
CA ALA A 224 25.86 24.42 4.93
C ALA A 224 24.86 23.57 4.09
N THR A 225 23.64 23.34 4.58
CA THR A 225 22.66 22.49 3.86
C THR A 225 21.91 23.25 2.76
N GLY A 226 21.99 24.58 2.72
CA GLY A 226 21.16 25.41 1.83
C GLY A 226 19.70 25.53 2.29
N SER A 227 19.41 25.10 3.52
CA SER A 227 18.16 25.36 4.24
C SER A 227 18.42 25.21 5.75
N PRO A 228 19.16 26.16 6.37
CA PRO A 228 19.56 26.07 7.77
C PRO A 228 18.36 25.89 8.70
N LEU A 229 18.58 25.15 9.78
CA LEU A 229 17.66 25.13 10.92
C LEU A 229 17.92 26.35 11.79
N GLU A 230 16.85 26.94 12.30
CA GLU A 230 16.93 27.96 13.35
C GLU A 230 16.86 27.30 14.73
N SER A 231 17.28 28.01 15.78
CA SER A 231 17.28 27.49 17.16
C SER A 231 15.88 27.11 17.68
N THR A 232 14.84 27.76 17.15
CA THR A 232 13.42 27.50 17.45
C THR A 232 12.80 26.44 16.54
N THR A 233 13.49 26.04 15.46
CA THR A 233 13.02 25.01 14.54
C THR A 233 13.36 23.63 15.09
N GLY A 234 12.35 22.80 15.37
CA GLY A 234 12.54 21.44 15.86
C GLY A 234 13.04 20.47 14.80
N GLY A 235 12.62 20.65 13.55
CA GLY A 235 13.02 19.83 12.42
C GLY A 235 12.60 20.43 11.08
N ARG A 236 13.03 19.78 10.00
CA ARG A 236 12.63 20.09 8.64
C ARG A 236 12.81 18.85 7.77
N ALA A 237 11.85 18.60 6.89
CA ALA A 237 11.92 17.46 5.99
C ALA A 237 11.20 17.70 4.66
N GLY A 238 11.53 16.85 3.70
CA GLY A 238 10.83 16.83 2.43
C GLY A 238 11.50 15.98 1.36
N PRO A 239 10.85 15.86 0.19
CA PRO A 239 11.44 15.29 -1.01
C PRO A 239 12.71 16.06 -1.42
N HIS A 240 13.82 15.35 -1.58
CA HIS A 240 15.08 15.90 -2.08
C HIS A 240 15.17 15.79 -3.61
N LYS A 241 14.80 14.64 -4.17
CA LYS A 241 14.80 14.42 -5.63
C LYS A 241 13.52 13.73 -6.06
N THR A 242 12.90 14.25 -7.11
CA THR A 242 11.73 13.66 -7.74
C THR A 242 11.99 13.37 -9.22
N THR A 243 11.17 12.49 -9.79
CA THR A 243 11.06 12.25 -11.23
C THR A 243 9.59 12.12 -11.57
N TRP A 244 9.21 12.26 -12.84
CA TRP A 244 7.83 11.98 -13.21
C TRP A 244 7.51 10.48 -13.15
N GLY A 245 6.36 10.18 -12.55
CA GLY A 245 5.75 8.87 -12.49
C GLY A 245 4.27 8.93 -12.84
N ARG A 246 3.66 7.75 -12.88
CA ARG A 246 2.23 7.57 -13.04
C ARG A 246 1.74 6.48 -12.11
N ASP A 247 0.62 6.74 -11.48
CA ASP A 247 -0.14 5.75 -10.71
C ASP A 247 -1.61 5.73 -11.19
N PRO A 248 -2.50 4.95 -10.58
CA PRO A 248 -3.89 4.86 -11.02
C PRO A 248 -4.69 6.17 -10.97
N ARG A 249 -4.18 7.22 -10.32
CA ARG A 249 -4.79 8.57 -10.27
C ARG A 249 -4.13 9.55 -11.24
N GLY A 250 -3.20 9.11 -12.08
CA GLY A 250 -2.56 9.93 -13.11
C GLY A 250 -1.11 10.26 -12.79
N ARG A 251 -0.65 11.42 -13.28
CA ARG A 251 0.74 11.88 -13.12
C ARG A 251 1.03 12.16 -11.63
N VAL A 252 2.25 11.87 -11.22
CA VAL A 252 2.73 12.03 -9.83
C VAL A 252 4.23 12.34 -9.87
N ALA A 253 4.68 13.24 -9.00
CA ALA A 253 6.09 13.43 -8.70
C ALA A 253 6.55 12.24 -7.84
N LEU A 254 7.24 11.29 -8.47
CA LEU A 254 7.79 10.11 -7.82
C LEU A 254 9.04 10.51 -7.04
N VAL A 255 8.97 10.43 -5.71
CA VAL A 255 10.11 10.66 -4.83
C VAL A 255 11.17 9.58 -5.03
N LYS A 256 12.39 10.03 -5.30
CA LYS A 256 13.60 9.21 -5.48
C LYS A 256 14.50 9.24 -4.25
N SER A 257 14.53 10.39 -3.58
CA SER A 257 15.20 10.59 -2.30
C SER A 257 14.45 11.64 -1.49
N ALA A 258 14.45 11.53 -0.17
CA ALA A 258 13.95 12.52 0.78
C ALA A 258 14.91 12.65 1.98
N HIS A 259 14.84 13.75 2.71
CA HIS A 259 15.61 13.93 3.94
C HIS A 259 14.72 14.36 5.10
N VAL A 260 15.23 14.12 6.32
CA VAL A 260 14.72 14.65 7.57
C VAL A 260 15.91 15.23 8.34
N TRP A 261 15.84 16.50 8.72
CA TRP A 261 16.75 17.14 9.66
C TRP A 261 16.02 17.37 10.98
N ILE A 262 16.68 17.04 12.09
CA ILE A 262 16.18 17.30 13.44
C ILE A 262 17.23 18.14 14.18
N ASN A 263 16.79 19.22 14.81
CA ASN A 263 17.68 20.09 15.56
C ASN A 263 18.17 19.37 16.82
N SER A 264 19.48 19.16 16.93
CA SER A 264 20.12 18.54 18.10
C SER A 264 20.68 19.53 19.12
N THR A 265 20.51 20.83 18.86
CA THR A 265 20.80 21.93 19.79
C THR A 265 19.61 22.90 19.87
N PRO A 266 18.40 22.42 20.20
CA PRO A 266 17.22 23.27 20.27
C PRO A 266 17.28 24.23 21.47
N ALA A 267 16.64 25.38 21.36
CA ALA A 267 16.56 26.37 22.44
C ALA A 267 15.83 25.86 23.70
N SER A 268 14.99 24.83 23.56
CA SER A 268 14.27 24.19 24.67
C SER A 268 14.63 22.70 24.77
N PRO A 269 14.66 22.10 25.98
CA PRO A 269 15.03 20.70 26.14
C PRO A 269 14.20 19.74 25.28
N MET A 270 14.90 18.88 24.53
CA MET A 270 14.28 17.83 23.72
C MET A 270 14.05 16.58 24.57
N THR A 271 12.81 16.36 25.01
CA THR A 271 12.45 15.10 25.67
C THR A 271 12.31 13.96 24.64
N PRO A 272 12.46 12.68 25.03
CA PRO A 272 12.26 11.56 24.11
C PRO A 272 10.89 11.55 23.42
N ASN A 273 9.83 11.90 24.16
CA ASN A 273 8.48 12.01 23.62
C ASN A 273 8.39 13.13 22.57
N ARG A 274 8.98 14.29 22.87
CA ARG A 274 9.01 15.43 21.95
C ARG A 274 9.78 15.10 20.67
N LEU A 275 10.91 14.43 20.79
CA LEU A 275 11.70 13.96 19.65
C LEU A 275 10.88 13.04 18.75
N LEU A 276 10.18 12.06 19.33
CA LEU A 276 9.31 11.16 18.58
C LEU A 276 8.19 11.92 17.85
N GLN A 277 7.55 12.88 18.51
CA GLN A 277 6.49 13.70 17.92
C GLN A 277 6.98 14.51 16.72
N ILE A 278 8.14 15.17 16.84
CA ILE A 278 8.75 15.92 15.73
C ILE A 278 9.15 14.95 14.61
N LEU A 279 9.80 13.83 14.91
CA LEU A 279 10.15 12.83 13.89
C LEU A 279 8.92 12.34 13.11
N LYS A 280 7.78 12.13 13.78
CA LYS A 280 6.53 11.75 13.10
C LYS A 280 6.07 12.84 12.12
N HIS A 281 6.06 14.10 12.55
CA HIS A 281 5.76 15.26 11.70
C HIS A 281 6.69 15.33 10.48
N GLU A 282 8.00 15.29 10.71
CA GLU A 282 9.00 15.43 9.65
C GLU A 282 9.00 14.24 8.68
N ILE A 283 8.85 13.01 9.18
CA ILE A 283 8.77 11.84 8.29
C ILE A 283 7.48 11.90 7.45
N ALA A 284 6.38 12.39 8.01
CA ALA A 284 5.15 12.58 7.24
C ALA A 284 5.35 13.61 6.10
N HIS A 285 6.10 14.69 6.33
CA HIS A 285 6.56 15.60 5.26
C HIS A 285 7.41 14.88 4.21
N ALA A 286 8.41 14.10 4.63
CA ALA A 286 9.26 13.34 3.71
C ALA A 286 8.45 12.37 2.81
N ILE A 287 7.32 11.88 3.31
CA ILE A 287 6.40 10.98 2.60
C ILE A 287 5.37 11.72 1.73
N GLY A 288 5.24 13.04 1.92
CA GLY A 288 4.50 13.93 1.05
C GLY A 288 3.24 14.55 1.66
N LEU A 289 3.11 14.59 2.99
CA LEU A 289 2.06 15.37 3.67
C LEU A 289 2.52 16.83 3.81
N GLY A 290 1.59 17.76 3.63
CA GLY A 290 1.78 19.17 3.95
C GLY A 290 1.16 19.50 5.31
N HIS A 291 1.34 20.74 5.73
CA HIS A 291 0.75 21.23 6.97
C HIS A 291 -0.78 21.33 6.90
N THR A 292 -1.38 21.38 8.09
CA THR A 292 -2.76 21.77 8.35
C THR A 292 -2.77 22.69 9.58
N GLU A 293 -3.79 23.52 9.73
CA GLU A 293 -3.98 24.32 10.95
C GLU A 293 -4.87 23.59 11.97
N SER A 294 -5.49 22.47 11.58
CA SER A 294 -6.45 21.79 12.44
C SER A 294 -5.78 21.14 13.65
N PRO A 295 -6.35 21.31 14.86
CA PRO A 295 -5.86 20.62 16.04
C PRO A 295 -6.08 19.10 15.91
N GLY A 296 -5.37 18.34 16.73
CA GLY A 296 -5.48 16.87 16.71
C GLY A 296 -4.70 16.19 15.58
N GLN A 297 -3.89 16.93 14.82
CA GLN A 297 -3.04 16.40 13.73
C GLN A 297 -1.56 16.59 14.05
N TYR A 298 -0.74 15.59 13.79
CA TYR A 298 0.71 15.73 13.79
C TYR A 298 1.17 16.69 12.71
N MET A 299 0.44 16.84 11.61
CA MET A 299 0.73 17.84 10.58
C MET A 299 0.32 19.27 10.95
N ASN A 300 -0.06 19.54 12.20
CA ASN A 300 -0.28 20.91 12.66
C ASN A 300 1.02 21.75 12.60
N THR A 301 0.93 23.01 12.17
CA THR A 301 2.07 23.95 12.13
C THR A 301 2.59 24.29 13.53
N SER A 302 1.70 24.34 14.52
CA SER A 302 2.04 24.58 15.90
C SER A 302 2.44 23.30 16.59
N THR A 303 3.72 23.20 16.90
CA THR A 303 4.24 22.06 17.65
C THR A 303 3.69 21.97 19.09
N ALA A 304 3.11 23.03 19.64
CA ALA A 304 2.38 22.98 20.92
C ALA A 304 1.14 22.06 20.81
N ALA A 305 0.53 21.97 19.62
CA ALA A 305 -0.58 21.06 19.36
C ALA A 305 -0.19 19.59 19.50
N PHE A 306 1.10 19.24 19.51
CA PHE A 306 1.55 17.86 19.67
C PHE A 306 1.35 17.34 21.10
N ALA A 307 1.34 18.22 22.10
CA ALA A 307 1.29 17.83 23.51
C ALA A 307 0.02 17.03 23.87
N SER A 308 -1.08 17.29 23.17
CA SER A 308 -2.35 16.57 23.34
C SER A 308 -2.50 15.35 22.42
N LEU A 309 -1.51 15.04 21.57
CA LEU A 309 -1.59 13.92 20.63
C LEU A 309 -1.08 12.62 21.25
N PRO A 310 -1.68 11.47 20.91
CA PRO A 310 -1.21 10.19 21.38
C PRO A 310 0.19 9.90 20.80
N LEU A 311 1.15 9.60 21.67
CA LEU A 311 2.54 9.30 21.27
C LEU A 311 2.61 8.21 20.21
N ARG A 312 1.75 7.20 20.33
CA ARG A 312 1.52 6.15 19.34
C ARG A 312 0.18 6.40 18.67
N GLY A 313 0.20 6.50 17.34
CA GLY A 313 -1.00 6.82 16.56
C GLY A 313 -0.96 8.21 15.90
N TRP A 314 -2.02 8.55 15.20
CA TRP A 314 -2.10 9.66 14.26
C TRP A 314 -3.47 10.31 14.37
N GLY A 315 -3.56 11.59 14.02
CA GLY A 315 -4.84 12.26 13.83
C GLY A 315 -5.62 11.67 12.66
N ALA A 316 -6.92 11.94 12.62
CA ALA A 316 -7.81 11.47 11.54
C ALA A 316 -7.39 12.00 10.15
N GLY A 317 -6.98 13.28 10.09
CA GLY A 317 -6.46 13.91 8.87
C GLY A 317 -5.12 13.31 8.46
N ASP A 318 -4.19 13.16 9.41
CA ASP A 318 -2.90 12.50 9.19
C ASP A 318 -3.09 11.10 8.57
N LEU A 319 -3.98 10.27 9.15
CA LEU A 319 -4.29 8.93 8.63
C LEU A 319 -4.87 8.98 7.22
N THR A 320 -5.73 9.96 6.93
CA THR A 320 -6.29 10.14 5.58
C THR A 320 -5.21 10.51 4.57
N GLY A 321 -4.28 11.40 4.93
CA GLY A 321 -3.13 11.75 4.11
C GLY A 321 -2.17 10.58 3.91
N LEU A 322 -1.80 9.91 4.99
CA LEU A 322 -0.89 8.75 4.99
C LEU A 322 -1.45 7.59 4.15
N ALA A 323 -2.75 7.28 4.26
CA ALA A 323 -3.40 6.26 3.42
C ALA A 323 -3.32 6.60 1.92
N ARG A 324 -3.38 7.91 1.57
CA ARG A 324 -3.20 8.37 0.19
C ARG A 324 -1.76 8.22 -0.29
N GLN A 325 -0.77 8.39 0.58
CA GLN A 325 0.66 8.17 0.27
C GLN A 325 1.12 6.71 0.41
N GLY A 326 0.29 5.87 1.02
CA GLY A 326 0.54 4.46 1.29
C GLY A 326 0.10 3.49 0.20
N LEU A 327 0.22 2.21 0.50
CA LEU A 327 0.02 1.08 -0.42
C LEU A 327 -1.39 1.02 -1.03
N GLN A 328 -2.43 1.44 -0.29
CA GLN A 328 -3.79 1.54 -0.84
C GLN A 328 -3.89 2.51 -2.03
N GLY A 329 -3.03 3.52 -2.07
CA GLY A 329 -2.90 4.48 -3.17
C GLY A 329 -2.41 3.87 -4.49
N GLY A 330 -1.83 2.66 -4.45
CA GLY A 330 -1.34 1.93 -5.62
C GLY A 330 0.14 2.15 -5.94
N CYS A 331 0.69 1.29 -6.79
CA CYS A 331 2.09 1.39 -7.19
C CYS A 331 2.31 2.57 -8.14
N VAL A 332 3.49 3.19 -8.05
CA VAL A 332 3.92 4.24 -8.98
C VAL A 332 4.89 3.64 -10.01
N ARG A 333 4.61 3.81 -11.30
CA ARG A 333 5.52 3.47 -12.40
C ARG A 333 6.26 4.73 -12.85
N ARG A 334 7.58 4.65 -13.03
CA ARG A 334 8.36 5.76 -13.59
C ARG A 334 7.93 6.03 -15.04
N LEU A 335 7.75 7.30 -15.39
CA LEU A 335 7.63 7.72 -16.78
C LEU A 335 9.05 7.85 -17.36
N ARG A 336 9.24 7.27 -18.55
CA ARG A 336 10.48 7.44 -19.30
C ARG A 336 10.49 8.84 -19.89
#